data_AF-A0A6G1WUP5-F1
#
_entry.id   AF-A0A6G1WUP5-F1
#
_cell.length_a   1.000
_cell.length_b   1.000
_cell.length_c   1.000
_cell.angle_alpha   90.00
_cell.angle_beta   90.00
_cell.angle_gamma   90.00
#
_symmetry.space_group_name_H-M   'P 1'
#
loop_
_entity.id
_entity.type
_entity.pdbx_description
1 polymer ?
#
loop_
_entity_poly.entity_id
_entity_poly.type
_entity_poly.pdbx_seq_one_letter_code
_entity_poly.pdbx_strand_id
1 'polypeptide(L)' 'MQDHTNEALPSNLKVSRKGGQLILTTRTATIYIDASRWKEVVAAITEVSQ' A
#
# COMPACT_ATOMS: atom_id res chain seq x y z
N MET A 1 1.50 -1.79 20.26
CA MET A 1 1.24 -1.61 18.82
C MET A 1 0.61 -2.89 18.35
N GLN A 2 -0.68 -2.88 18.01
CA GLN A 2 -1.35 -4.06 17.45
C GLN A 2 -1.06 -4.08 15.96
N ASP A 3 -0.27 -5.06 15.53
CA ASP A 3 -0.02 -5.30 14.11
C ASP A 3 -1.29 -5.87 13.49
N HIS A 4 -1.98 -5.06 12.69
CA HIS A 4 -3.08 -5.52 11.85
C HIS A 4 -2.48 -6.25 10.64
N THR A 5 -2.10 -7.51 10.81
CA THR A 5 -1.80 -8.38 9.68
C THR A 5 -3.10 -8.74 8.98
N ASN A 6 -3.41 -8.02 7.90
CA ASN A 6 -4.53 -8.33 7.02
C ASN A 6 -4.30 -9.72 6.40
N GLU A 7 -5.01 -10.74 6.88
CA GLU A 7 -4.88 -12.14 6.46
C GLU A 7 -5.21 -12.38 4.97
N ALA A 8 -5.79 -11.39 4.29
CA ALA A 8 -6.14 -11.46 2.86
C ALA A 8 -5.02 -11.00 1.91
N LEU A 9 -3.85 -10.59 2.42
CA LEU A 9 -2.75 -10.17 1.55
C LEU A 9 -1.94 -11.40 1.09
N PRO A 10 -1.56 -11.47 -0.21
CA PRO A 10 -0.63 -12.49 -0.70
C PRO A 10 0.57 -12.60 0.23
N SER A 11 1.05 -13.81 0.52
CA SER A 11 2.14 -14.06 1.50
C SER A 11 3.45 -13.32 1.22
N ASN A 12 3.61 -12.83 -0.02
CA ASN A 12 4.74 -12.03 -0.49
C ASN A 12 4.49 -10.51 -0.47
N LEU A 13 3.32 -10.05 -0.01
CA LEU A 13 2.97 -8.64 0.12
C LEU A 13 2.96 -8.24 1.59
N LYS A 14 3.93 -7.42 1.99
CA LYS A 14 4.00 -6.81 3.31
C LYS A 14 3.58 -5.35 3.21
N VAL A 15 2.65 -4.94 4.08
CA VAL A 15 2.21 -3.56 4.17
C VAL A 15 2.61 -3.04 5.54
N SER A 16 3.27 -1.87 5.58
CA SER A 16 3.60 -1.18 6.82
C SER A 16 3.29 0.31 6.70
N ARG A 17 3.12 0.96 7.85
CA ARG A 17 2.88 2.41 7.92
C ARG A 17 3.96 3.05 8.77
N LYS A 18 4.60 4.10 8.23
CA LYS A 18 5.59 4.91 8.95
C LYS A 18 5.19 6.38 8.84
N GLY A 19 4.62 6.92 9.91
CA GLY A 19 4.05 8.26 9.90
C GLY A 19 2.92 8.42 8.87
N GLY A 20 3.05 9.43 8.00
CA GLY A 20 2.11 9.71 6.90
C GLY A 20 2.27 8.80 5.68
N GLN A 21 3.18 7.83 5.70
CA GLN A 21 3.53 7.02 4.53
C GLN A 21 3.11 5.57 4.70
N LEU A 22 2.53 5.00 3.64
CA LEU A 22 2.24 3.58 3.49
C LEU A 22 3.34 2.94 2.63
N ILE A 23 3.87 1.81 3.05
CA ILE A 23 4.95 1.10 2.37
C ILE A 23 4.44 -0.29 2.01
N LEU A 24 4.40 -0.60 0.71
CA LEU A 24 4.06 -1.92 0.19
C LEU A 24 5.35 -2.57 -0.31
N THR A 25 5.75 -3.65 0.35
CA THR A 25 6.89 -4.46 -0.06
C THR A 25 6.38 -5.73 -0.71
N THR A 26 6.71 -5.93 -1.98
CA THR A 26 6.50 -7.18 -2.70
C THR A 26 7.82 -7.94 -2.82
N ARG A 27 7.80 -9.12 -3.45
CA ARG A 27 9.03 -9.87 -3.77
C ARG A 27 9.99 -9.10 -4.68
N THR A 28 9.48 -8.26 -5.58
CA THR A 28 10.25 -7.65 -6.67
C THR A 28 10.37 -6.15 -6.57
N ALA A 29 9.58 -5.49 -5.72
CA ALA A 29 9.56 -4.04 -5.60
C ALA A 29 9.16 -3.59 -4.20
N THR A 30 9.55 -2.36 -3.85
CA THR A 30 9.00 -1.62 -2.71
C THR A 30 8.34 -0.36 -3.25
N ILE A 31 7.07 -0.17 -2.93
CA ILE A 31 6.25 0.96 -3.34
C ILE A 31 5.98 1.81 -2.11
N TYR A 32 6.22 3.11 -2.25
CA TYR A 32 5.99 4.09 -1.21
C TYR A 32 4.80 4.97 -1.61
N ILE A 33 3.78 5.01 -0.76
CA ILE A 33 2.57 5.78 -0.99
C ILE A 33 2.46 6.83 0.11
N ASP A 34 2.35 8.08 -0.28
CA ASP A 34 1.99 9.15 0.65
C ASP A 34 0.50 9.04 0.98
N ALA A 35 0.17 8.68 2.23
CA ALA A 35 -1.21 8.49 2.65
C ALA A 35 -1.99 9.82 2.68
N SER A 36 -1.32 10.97 2.71
CA SER A 36 -1.99 12.27 2.58
C SER A 36 -2.57 12.49 1.18
N ARG A 37 -2.03 11.80 0.16
CA ARG A 37 -2.43 11.89 -1.24
C ARG A 37 -3.23 10.66 -1.71
N TRP A 38 -3.83 9.92 -0.78
CA TRP A 38 -4.52 8.66 -1.09
C TRP A 38 -5.61 8.81 -2.18
N LYS A 39 -6.29 9.96 -2.25
CA LYS A 39 -7.33 10.22 -3.26
C LYS A 39 -6.77 10.21 -4.69
N GLU A 40 -5.59 10.83 -4.88
CA GLU A 40 -4.91 10.88 -6.17
C GLU A 40 -4.42 9.49 -6.59
N VAL A 41 -3.91 8.73 -5.62
CA VAL A 41 -3.44 7.36 -5.84
C VAL A 41 -4.59 6.44 -6.25
N VAL A 42 -5.74 6.54 -5.56
CA VAL A 42 -6.94 5.78 -5.92
C VAL A 42 -7.40 6.15 -7.33
N ALA A 43 -7.52 7.45 -7.63
CA ALA A 43 -7.93 7.94 -8.96
C ALA A 43 -7.04 7.36 -10.07
N ALA A 44 -5.72 7.46 -9.93
CA ALA A 44 -4.76 6.96 -10.90
C ALA A 44 -4.87 5.43 -11.14
N ILE A 45 -5.16 4.65 -10.10
CA ILE A 45 -5.35 3.19 -10.25
C ILE A 45 -6.67 2.88 -10.96
N THR A 46 -7.75 3.55 -10.57
CA THR A 46 -9.07 3.34 -11.19
C THR A 46 -9.12 3.77 -12.66
N GLU A 47 -8.42 4.84 -13.04
CA GLU A 47 -8.36 5.32 -14.42
C GLU A 47 -7.61 4.35 -15.35
N VAL A 48 -6.58 3.66 -14.84
CA VAL A 48 -5.81 2.66 -15.61
C VAL A 48 -6.57 1.34 -15.77
N SER A 49 -7.61 1.09 -14.96
CA SER A 49 -8.33 -0.19 -14.94
C SER A 49 -9.54 -0.25 -15.89
N GLN A 50 -9.68 0.70 -16.83
CA GLN A 50 -10.76 0.75 -17.82
C GLN A 50 -10.39 0.14 -19.16
#